data_AF-A0A250VMF0-F1
#
_entry.id   AF-A0A250VMF0-F1
#
_cell.length_a   1.000
_cell.length_b   1.000
_cell.length_c   1.000
_cell.angle_alpha   90.00
_cell.angle_beta   90.00
_cell.angle_gamma   90.00
#
_symmetry.space_group_name_H-M   'P 1'
#
loop_
_entity.id
_entity.type
_entity.pdbx_description
1 polymer ?
#
loop_
_entity_poly.entity_id
_entity_poly.type
_entity_poly.pdbx_seq_one_letter_code
_entity_poly.pdbx_strand_id
1 'polypeptide(L)'
;MSSPSTPVGDLAFVVRTMARTAVDNEKAFGDLDAVAGDGDFGYSLARGFEIVLADWDDLAADSPAEFLKKVALVISKRVGGTSGPLWGTAFLRASGAVKDRPELDAADAVAMLRAAAEGIKARGKSDLGDKTLLDALIPMTDALEQRLAEGGPGADAAELARLAAATARTAADATTSMQARRGRQSYTGERSIGSPDPGAVAVAVMAERVAAAWDARDSD
;
A
#
# COMPACT_ATOMS: atom_id res chain seq x y z
N MET A 1 18.55 -18.53 -12.05
CA MET A 1 18.49 -17.25 -12.78
C MET A 1 18.29 -16.19 -11.72
N SER A 2 19.22 -15.25 -11.58
CA SER A 2 19.06 -14.15 -10.61
C SER A 2 17.91 -13.26 -11.07
N SER A 3 16.94 -13.00 -10.19
CA SER A 3 15.88 -12.02 -10.46
C SER A 3 16.49 -10.66 -10.79
N PRO A 4 15.90 -9.89 -11.71
CA PRO A 4 16.41 -8.55 -12.03
C PRO A 4 16.42 -7.70 -10.76
N SER A 5 17.55 -7.03 -10.50
CA SER A 5 17.65 -6.10 -9.38
C SER A 5 16.93 -4.79 -9.71
N THR A 6 16.32 -4.21 -8.69
CA THR A 6 15.45 -3.04 -8.71
C THR A 6 16.25 -1.89 -8.09
N PRO A 7 16.66 -0.88 -8.88
CA PRO A 7 17.36 0.29 -8.36
C PRO A 7 16.47 1.10 -7.40
N VAL A 8 17.08 1.97 -6.58
CA VAL A 8 16.35 2.96 -5.77
C VAL A 8 15.36 3.77 -6.62
N GLY A 9 15.68 4.02 -7.90
CA GLY A 9 14.81 4.72 -8.84
C GLY A 9 13.46 4.03 -9.07
N ASP A 10 13.43 2.70 -9.09
CA ASP A 10 12.21 1.92 -9.27
C ASP A 10 11.34 1.95 -8.01
N LEU A 11 11.95 1.82 -6.83
CA LEU A 11 11.25 1.99 -5.57
C LEU A 11 10.68 3.41 -5.43
N ALA A 12 11.47 4.43 -5.77
CA ALA A 12 11.03 5.82 -5.77
C ALA A 12 9.88 6.03 -6.75
N PHE A 13 9.91 5.39 -7.93
CA PHE A 13 8.81 5.41 -8.89
C PHE A 13 7.51 4.81 -8.32
N VAL A 14 7.57 3.64 -7.65
CA VAL A 14 6.41 3.04 -6.98
C VAL A 14 5.84 4.00 -5.94
N VAL A 15 6.68 4.50 -5.03
CA VAL A 15 6.23 5.37 -3.93
C VAL A 15 5.63 6.68 -4.47
N ARG A 16 6.22 7.25 -5.53
CA ARG A 16 5.68 8.46 -6.16
C ARG A 16 4.31 8.21 -6.79
N THR A 17 4.14 7.05 -7.42
CA THR A 17 2.88 6.65 -8.05
C THR A 17 1.79 6.43 -7.01
N MET A 18 2.11 5.76 -5.90
CA MET A 18 1.21 5.62 -4.76
C MET A 18 0.82 6.98 -4.18
N ALA A 19 1.80 7.88 -4.02
CA ALA A 19 1.57 9.20 -3.47
C ALA A 19 0.64 10.04 -4.33
N ARG A 20 0.88 10.10 -5.65
CA ARG A 20 -0.03 10.77 -6.60
C ARG A 20 -1.42 10.16 -6.57
N THR A 21 -1.49 8.83 -6.56
CA THR A 21 -2.78 8.11 -6.53
C THR A 21 -3.59 8.45 -5.27
N ALA A 22 -2.96 8.55 -4.11
CA ALA A 22 -3.62 8.98 -2.87
C ALA A 22 -4.22 10.40 -3.00
N VAL A 23 -3.46 11.33 -3.56
CA VAL A 23 -3.88 12.73 -3.71
C VAL A 23 -4.99 12.86 -4.76
N ASP A 24 -4.82 12.25 -5.93
CA ASP A 24 -5.77 12.34 -7.05
C ASP A 24 -7.13 11.71 -6.71
N ASN A 25 -7.17 10.76 -5.77
CA ASN A 25 -8.39 10.06 -5.37
C ASN A 25 -8.94 10.53 -4.02
N GLU A 26 -8.48 11.67 -3.48
CA GLU A 26 -8.93 12.21 -2.19
C GLU A 26 -10.46 12.19 -2.06
N LYS A 27 -11.15 12.79 -3.04
CA LYS A 27 -12.61 12.88 -3.03
C LYS A 27 -13.27 11.51 -3.12
N ALA A 28 -12.82 10.66 -4.06
CA ALA A 28 -13.43 9.35 -4.28
C ALA A 28 -13.32 8.45 -3.04
N PHE A 29 -12.18 8.49 -2.36
CA PHE A 29 -11.96 7.75 -1.12
C PHE A 29 -12.75 8.31 0.06
N GLY A 30 -12.91 9.64 0.14
CA GLY A 30 -13.79 10.27 1.13
C GLY A 30 -15.26 9.95 0.91
N ASP A 31 -15.74 10.02 -0.34
CA ASP A 31 -17.12 9.67 -0.69
C ASP A 31 -17.45 8.20 -0.34
N LEU A 32 -16.52 7.27 -0.61
CA LEU A 32 -16.67 5.87 -0.25
C LEU A 32 -16.71 5.67 1.27
N ASP A 33 -15.79 6.31 2.01
CA ASP A 33 -15.77 6.24 3.46
C ASP A 33 -17.05 6.83 4.09
N ALA A 34 -17.63 7.88 3.49
CA ALA A 34 -18.87 8.50 3.98
C ALA A 34 -20.10 7.57 3.92
N VAL A 35 -20.06 6.48 3.15
CA VAL A 35 -21.17 5.51 3.08
C VAL A 35 -21.38 4.80 4.42
N ALA A 36 -20.31 4.45 5.12
CA ALA A 36 -20.36 3.65 6.35
C ALA A 36 -19.41 4.13 7.46
N GLY A 37 -18.74 5.26 7.26
CA GLY A 37 -17.79 5.93 8.15
C GLY A 37 -18.12 7.42 8.29
N ASP A 38 -17.11 8.27 8.45
CA ASP A 38 -17.31 9.73 8.59
C ASP A 38 -16.76 10.55 7.42
N GLY A 39 -16.23 9.89 6.39
CA GLY A 39 -15.78 10.51 5.15
C GLY A 39 -14.42 11.18 5.25
N ASP A 40 -13.69 10.99 6.36
CA ASP A 40 -12.39 11.64 6.60
C ASP A 40 -11.21 10.87 5.97
N PHE A 41 -11.44 9.63 5.53
CA PHE A 41 -10.36 8.75 5.08
C PHE A 41 -9.57 9.33 3.91
N GLY A 42 -10.26 9.77 2.85
CA GLY A 42 -9.61 10.28 1.63
C GLY A 42 -8.75 11.51 1.91
N TYR A 43 -9.30 12.48 2.66
CA TYR A 43 -8.56 13.66 3.13
C TYR A 43 -7.33 13.27 3.95
N SER A 44 -7.50 12.38 4.93
CA SER A 44 -6.42 11.94 5.82
C SER A 44 -5.29 11.25 5.07
N LEU A 45 -5.62 10.43 4.06
CA LEU A 45 -4.65 9.76 3.21
C LEU A 45 -3.91 10.76 2.31
N ALA A 46 -4.65 11.63 1.63
CA ALA A 46 -4.10 12.62 0.71
C ALA A 46 -3.14 13.58 1.41
N ARG A 47 -3.48 14.10 2.60
CA ARG A 47 -2.59 15.00 3.35
C ARG A 47 -1.22 14.39 3.63
N GLY A 48 -1.14 13.09 3.91
CA GLY A 48 0.13 12.42 4.14
C GLY A 48 1.00 12.34 2.90
N PHE A 49 0.39 11.96 1.79
CA PHE A 49 1.09 11.79 0.53
C PHE A 49 1.37 13.09 -0.22
N GLU A 50 0.56 14.14 -0.03
CA GLU A 50 0.85 15.48 -0.53
C GLU A 50 2.19 16.00 0.00
N ILE A 51 2.49 15.77 1.27
CA ILE A 51 3.73 16.25 1.87
C ILE A 51 4.91 15.44 1.36
N VAL A 52 4.73 14.13 1.17
CA VAL A 52 5.73 13.30 0.48
C VAL A 52 6.03 13.86 -0.92
N LEU A 53 5.01 14.31 -1.66
CA LEU A 53 5.20 14.93 -2.98
C LEU A 53 5.82 16.33 -2.90
N ALA A 54 5.47 17.13 -1.90
CA ALA A 54 5.98 18.49 -1.72
C ALA A 54 7.47 18.48 -1.33
N ASP A 55 7.88 17.55 -0.47
CA ASP A 55 9.25 17.42 0.02
C ASP A 55 10.06 16.40 -0.82
N TRP A 56 9.59 16.03 -2.02
CA TRP A 56 10.10 14.88 -2.78
C TRP A 56 11.61 14.93 -3.05
N ASP A 57 12.14 16.12 -3.38
CA ASP A 57 13.56 16.30 -3.69
C ASP A 57 14.45 16.09 -2.45
N ASP A 58 13.92 16.35 -1.25
CA ASP A 58 14.62 16.12 0.02
C ASP A 58 14.60 14.64 0.46
N LEU A 59 13.80 13.81 -0.22
CA LEU A 59 13.71 12.37 0.05
C LEU A 59 14.82 11.56 -0.63
N ALA A 60 15.61 12.16 -1.52
CA ALA A 60 16.74 11.50 -2.17
C ALA A 60 17.64 10.79 -1.14
N ALA A 61 18.03 9.55 -1.42
CA ALA A 61 18.79 8.72 -0.50
C ALA A 61 19.65 7.70 -1.26
N ASP A 62 20.74 7.29 -0.62
CA ASP A 62 21.72 6.37 -1.22
C ASP A 62 21.32 4.89 -1.08
N SER A 63 20.28 4.60 -0.29
CA SER A 63 19.77 3.23 -0.10
C SER A 63 18.25 3.16 -0.07
N PRO A 64 17.66 2.01 -0.47
CA PRO A 64 16.22 1.78 -0.38
C PRO A 64 15.66 1.97 1.04
N ALA A 65 16.39 1.44 2.04
CA ALA A 65 15.99 1.53 3.43
C ALA A 65 15.94 2.98 3.94
N GLU A 66 16.94 3.80 3.59
CA GLU A 66 16.96 5.21 3.97
C GLU A 66 15.84 5.99 3.30
N PHE A 67 15.60 5.77 2.01
CA PHE A 67 14.48 6.38 1.27
C PHE A 67 13.14 6.12 1.96
N LEU A 68 12.83 4.84 2.23
CA LEU A 68 11.59 4.43 2.91
C LEU A 68 11.47 5.04 4.31
N LYS A 69 12.59 5.13 5.05
CA LYS A 69 12.61 5.76 6.37
C LYS A 69 12.29 7.25 6.29
N LYS A 70 12.83 7.98 5.30
CA LYS A 70 12.52 9.40 5.09
C LYS A 70 11.02 9.58 4.79
N VAL A 71 10.45 8.77 3.90
CA VAL A 71 9.01 8.75 3.60
C VAL A 71 8.18 8.50 4.86
N ALA A 72 8.54 7.48 5.65
CA ALA A 72 7.86 7.15 6.91
C ALA A 72 7.83 8.32 7.89
N LEU A 73 8.96 9.03 8.04
CA LEU A 73 9.08 10.17 8.93
C LEU A 73 8.26 11.37 8.44
N VAL A 74 8.19 11.61 7.12
CA VAL A 74 7.36 12.67 6.54
C VAL A 74 5.88 12.42 6.83
N ILE A 75 5.38 11.22 6.52
CA ILE A 75 3.99 10.84 6.76
C ILE A 75 3.63 10.94 8.26
N SER A 76 4.53 10.46 9.13
CA SER A 76 4.29 10.43 10.58
C SER A 76 4.22 11.80 11.24
N LYS A 77 4.86 12.83 10.66
CA LYS A 77 4.95 14.18 11.27
C LYS A 77 3.68 15.02 11.10
N ARG A 78 2.82 14.72 10.13
CA ARG A 78 1.82 15.70 9.65
C ARG A 78 0.40 15.17 9.45
N VAL A 79 0.18 13.85 9.53
CA VAL A 79 -1.15 13.28 9.34
C VAL A 79 -1.83 13.04 10.68
N GLY A 80 -2.91 13.78 10.94
CA GLY A 80 -3.85 13.47 12.01
C GLY A 80 -4.76 12.28 11.65
N GLY A 81 -5.48 11.72 12.61
CA GLY A 81 -6.37 10.57 12.39
C GLY A 81 -5.65 9.21 12.42
N THR A 82 -6.33 8.16 11.95
CA THR A 82 -5.84 6.78 12.00
C THR A 82 -4.89 6.43 10.85
N SER A 83 -5.11 6.99 9.64
CA SER A 83 -4.34 6.67 8.44
C SER A 83 -2.86 7.03 8.55
N GLY A 84 -2.54 8.20 9.09
CA GLY A 84 -1.17 8.71 9.22
C GLY A 84 -0.21 7.77 9.96
N PRO A 85 -0.51 7.44 11.22
CA PRO A 85 0.30 6.50 11.98
C PRO A 85 0.41 5.10 11.37
N LEU A 86 -0.61 4.63 10.64
CA LEU A 86 -0.58 3.32 9.98
C LEU A 86 0.37 3.32 8.78
N TRP A 87 0.25 4.29 7.87
CA TRP A 87 1.14 4.39 6.71
C TRP A 87 2.57 4.73 7.11
N GLY A 88 2.78 5.61 8.10
CA GLY A 88 4.11 5.85 8.67
C GLY A 88 4.73 4.56 9.24
N THR A 89 3.94 3.75 9.94
CA THR A 89 4.39 2.44 10.43
C THR A 89 4.71 1.49 9.27
N ALA A 90 3.87 1.46 8.24
CA ALA A 90 4.04 0.61 7.06
C ALA A 90 5.41 0.86 6.40
N PHE A 91 5.71 2.12 6.05
CA PHE A 91 6.98 2.50 5.44
C PHE A 91 8.18 2.27 6.37
N LEU A 92 8.02 2.50 7.68
CA LEU A 92 9.09 2.25 8.64
C LEU A 92 9.41 0.75 8.77
N ARG A 93 8.41 -0.12 8.73
CA ARG A 93 8.62 -1.58 8.75
C ARG A 93 9.20 -2.08 7.44
N ALA A 94 8.73 -1.58 6.31
CA ALA A 94 9.32 -1.87 5.00
C ALA A 94 10.81 -1.49 4.97
N SER A 95 11.16 -0.28 5.43
CA SER A 95 12.56 0.17 5.59
C SER A 95 13.39 -0.81 6.42
N GLY A 96 12.87 -1.29 7.54
CA GLY A 96 13.54 -2.26 8.39
C GLY A 96 13.78 -3.61 7.72
N ALA A 97 12.87 -4.06 6.85
CA ALA A 97 12.97 -5.34 6.15
C ALA A 97 14.12 -5.39 5.14
N VAL A 98 14.51 -4.23 4.60
CA VAL A 98 15.55 -4.10 3.55
C VAL A 98 16.76 -3.29 4.01
N LYS A 99 16.96 -3.16 5.33
CA LYS A 99 17.98 -2.30 5.95
C LYS A 99 19.38 -2.47 5.33
N ASP A 100 19.78 -3.71 5.08
CA ASP A 100 21.13 -4.07 4.62
C ASP A 100 21.13 -4.46 3.12
N ARG A 101 20.09 -4.06 2.36
CA ARG A 101 19.92 -4.38 0.94
C ARG A 101 20.24 -3.13 0.09
N PRO A 102 21.39 -3.10 -0.62
CA PRO A 102 21.74 -1.97 -1.48
C PRO A 102 20.89 -1.93 -2.77
N GLU A 103 20.45 -3.09 -3.23
CA GLU A 103 19.54 -3.28 -4.36
C GLU A 103 18.42 -4.22 -3.92
N LEU A 104 17.24 -4.06 -4.54
CA LEU A 104 16.07 -4.87 -4.19
C LEU A 104 15.79 -5.90 -5.28
N ASP A 105 15.25 -7.05 -4.91
CA ASP A 105 14.64 -7.98 -5.85
C ASP A 105 13.15 -8.17 -5.51
N ALA A 106 12.47 -9.04 -6.27
CA ALA A 106 11.05 -9.33 -6.04
C ALA A 106 10.78 -9.93 -4.64
N ALA A 107 11.71 -10.70 -4.08
CA ALA A 107 11.56 -11.24 -2.74
C ALA A 107 11.69 -10.14 -1.67
N ASP A 108 12.54 -9.14 -1.90
CA ASP A 108 12.59 -7.95 -1.05
C ASP A 108 11.28 -7.15 -1.09
N ALA A 109 10.62 -7.05 -2.25
CA ALA A 109 9.30 -6.42 -2.35
C ALA A 109 8.25 -7.13 -1.49
N VAL A 110 8.20 -8.47 -1.53
CA VAL A 110 7.34 -9.28 -0.67
C VAL A 110 7.70 -9.06 0.81
N ALA A 111 8.98 -9.07 1.16
CA ALA A 111 9.44 -8.85 2.54
C ALA A 111 9.01 -7.47 3.08
N MET A 112 9.11 -6.42 2.25
CA MET A 112 8.65 -5.07 2.60
C MET A 112 7.14 -5.01 2.82
N LEU A 113 6.34 -5.57 1.90
CA LEU A 113 4.88 -5.59 2.00
C LEU A 113 4.42 -6.39 3.23
N ARG A 114 5.04 -7.55 3.49
CA ARG A 114 4.76 -8.37 4.67
C ARG A 114 5.09 -7.62 5.95
N ALA A 115 6.26 -6.98 6.03
CA ALA A 115 6.66 -6.21 7.19
C ALA A 115 5.71 -5.01 7.42
N ALA A 116 5.27 -4.35 6.35
CA ALA A 116 4.27 -3.28 6.41
C ALA A 116 2.94 -3.80 6.98
N ALA A 117 2.42 -4.91 6.47
CA ALA A 117 1.18 -5.53 6.95
C ALA A 117 1.25 -5.88 8.44
N GLU A 118 2.31 -6.55 8.89
CA GLU A 118 2.51 -6.89 10.31
C GLU A 118 2.65 -5.64 11.19
N GLY A 119 3.30 -4.59 10.68
CA GLY A 119 3.35 -3.29 11.34
C GLY A 119 1.97 -2.67 11.56
N ILE A 120 1.14 -2.69 10.52
CA ILE A 120 -0.24 -2.19 10.55
C ILE A 120 -1.09 -3.02 11.50
N LYS A 121 -1.00 -4.36 11.45
CA LYS A 121 -1.67 -5.28 12.38
C LYS A 121 -1.36 -4.92 13.83
N ALA A 122 -0.08 -4.81 14.17
CA ALA A 122 0.36 -4.49 15.53
C ALA A 122 -0.11 -3.09 15.98
N ARG A 123 -0.04 -2.09 15.10
CA ARG A 123 -0.40 -0.70 15.40
C ARG A 123 -1.91 -0.48 15.51
N GLY A 124 -2.66 -1.05 14.59
CA GLY A 124 -4.12 -0.95 14.47
C GLY A 124 -4.88 -1.97 15.31
N LYS A 125 -4.18 -2.97 15.86
CA LYS A 125 -4.77 -4.15 16.51
C LYS A 125 -5.79 -4.85 15.63
N SER A 126 -5.59 -4.82 14.32
CA SER A 126 -6.47 -5.39 13.30
C SER A 126 -5.83 -6.62 12.66
N ASP A 127 -6.63 -7.48 12.04
CA ASP A 127 -6.14 -8.60 11.24
C ASP A 127 -6.94 -8.77 9.94
N LEU A 128 -6.56 -9.74 9.12
CA LEU A 128 -7.36 -10.19 7.98
C LEU A 128 -8.77 -10.60 8.45
N GLY A 129 -9.79 -10.12 7.73
CA GLY A 129 -11.20 -10.33 8.05
C GLY A 129 -11.81 -9.29 8.98
N ASP A 130 -11.05 -8.27 9.40
CA ASP A 130 -11.58 -7.16 10.20
C ASP A 130 -12.22 -6.03 9.37
N LYS A 131 -12.19 -6.15 8.03
CA LYS A 131 -12.63 -5.15 7.04
C LYS A 131 -11.82 -3.86 7.18
N THR A 132 -10.58 -3.93 6.71
CA THR A 132 -9.59 -2.86 6.71
C THR A 132 -8.70 -2.97 5.47
N LEU A 133 -7.75 -2.05 5.30
CA LEU A 133 -6.72 -2.14 4.24
C LEU A 133 -5.95 -3.47 4.22
N LEU A 134 -5.85 -4.18 5.36
CA LEU A 134 -5.19 -5.48 5.45
C LEU A 134 -5.88 -6.54 4.60
N ASP A 135 -7.19 -6.40 4.38
CA ASP A 135 -7.97 -7.32 3.55
C ASP A 135 -7.62 -7.23 2.07
N ALA A 136 -6.91 -6.19 1.62
CA ALA A 136 -6.30 -6.14 0.29
C ALA A 136 -4.78 -6.36 0.33
N LEU A 137 -4.10 -5.76 1.31
CA LEU A 137 -2.64 -5.82 1.41
C LEU A 137 -2.11 -7.24 1.67
N ILE A 138 -2.74 -8.00 2.56
CA ILE A 138 -2.29 -9.36 2.89
C ILE A 138 -2.50 -10.30 1.70
N PRO A 139 -3.70 -10.41 1.09
CA PRO A 139 -3.90 -11.30 -0.06
C PRO A 139 -3.00 -10.95 -1.25
N MET A 140 -2.80 -9.66 -1.52
CA MET A 140 -1.86 -9.21 -2.55
C MET A 140 -0.43 -9.69 -2.28
N THR A 141 0.02 -9.59 -1.03
CA THR A 141 1.36 -10.05 -0.61
C THR A 141 1.48 -11.57 -0.72
N ASP A 142 0.47 -12.31 -0.27
CA ASP A 142 0.43 -13.77 -0.33
C ASP A 142 0.50 -14.28 -1.78
N ALA A 143 -0.22 -13.63 -2.71
CA ALA A 143 -0.19 -14.01 -4.12
C ALA A 143 1.19 -13.78 -4.77
N LEU A 144 1.86 -12.68 -4.44
CA LEU A 144 3.23 -12.42 -4.89
C LEU A 144 4.20 -13.47 -4.34
N GLU A 145 4.12 -13.76 -3.04
CA GLU A 145 4.95 -14.78 -2.39
C GLU A 145 4.76 -16.16 -3.03
N GLN A 146 3.51 -16.56 -3.27
CA GLN A 146 3.18 -17.81 -3.94
C GLN A 146 3.75 -17.85 -5.37
N ARG A 147 3.55 -16.79 -6.16
CA ARG A 147 4.04 -16.72 -7.55
C ARG A 147 5.57 -16.82 -7.64
N LEU A 148 6.28 -16.30 -6.64
CA LEU A 148 7.74 -16.42 -6.56
C LEU A 148 8.18 -17.83 -6.12
N ALA A 149 7.41 -18.49 -5.24
CA ALA A 149 7.70 -19.84 -4.75
C ALA A 149 7.46 -20.94 -5.81
N GLU A 150 6.48 -20.75 -6.69
CA GLU A 150 6.10 -21.75 -7.72
C GLU A 150 7.23 -22.07 -8.71
N GLY A 151 8.22 -21.18 -8.88
CA GLY A 151 9.38 -21.40 -9.74
C GLY A 151 9.02 -21.46 -11.23
N GLY A 152 9.57 -20.54 -12.03
CA GLY A 152 9.33 -20.48 -13.48
C GLY A 152 10.33 -19.53 -14.15
N PRO A 153 10.18 -19.21 -15.45
CA PRO A 153 10.83 -18.04 -16.02
C PRO A 153 10.57 -16.86 -15.06
N GLY A 154 11.62 -16.12 -14.70
CA GLY A 154 11.50 -15.04 -13.72
C GLY A 154 10.32 -14.15 -14.10
N ALA A 155 9.31 -14.08 -13.24
CA ALA A 155 8.17 -13.21 -13.47
C ALA A 155 8.74 -11.80 -13.64
N ASP A 156 8.48 -11.18 -14.78
CA ASP A 156 8.91 -9.81 -14.97
C ASP A 156 8.16 -8.90 -13.98
N ALA A 157 8.74 -7.74 -13.68
CA ALA A 157 8.19 -6.83 -12.68
C ALA A 157 6.76 -6.38 -13.04
N ALA A 158 6.45 -6.29 -14.35
CA ALA A 158 5.14 -5.93 -14.85
C ALA A 158 4.09 -7.03 -14.57
N GLU A 159 4.42 -8.31 -14.76
CA GLU A 159 3.58 -9.46 -14.43
C GLU A 159 3.26 -9.49 -12.94
N LEU A 160 4.29 -9.29 -12.10
CA LEU A 160 4.11 -9.22 -10.64
C LEU A 160 3.21 -8.04 -10.25
N ALA A 161 3.40 -6.87 -10.85
CA ALA A 161 2.56 -5.70 -10.58
C ALA A 161 1.10 -5.94 -11.01
N ARG A 162 0.85 -6.56 -12.16
CA ARG A 162 -0.50 -6.93 -12.61
C ARG A 162 -1.16 -7.97 -11.69
N LEU A 163 -0.42 -8.98 -11.25
CA LEU A 163 -0.90 -9.97 -10.28
C LEU A 163 -1.29 -9.31 -8.95
N ALA A 164 -0.44 -8.40 -8.47
CA ALA A 164 -0.68 -7.66 -7.24
C ALA A 164 -1.96 -6.82 -7.35
N ALA A 165 -2.11 -6.06 -8.44
CA ALA A 165 -3.28 -5.24 -8.71
C ALA A 165 -4.58 -6.06 -8.76
N ALA A 166 -4.59 -7.15 -9.54
CA ALA A 166 -5.78 -7.99 -9.70
C ALA A 166 -6.21 -8.65 -8.38
N THR A 167 -5.23 -9.13 -7.61
CA THR A 167 -5.49 -9.74 -6.29
C THR A 167 -6.01 -8.71 -5.30
N ALA A 168 -5.37 -7.54 -5.21
CA ALA A 168 -5.79 -6.45 -4.32
C ALA A 168 -7.21 -5.97 -4.65
N ARG A 169 -7.55 -5.81 -5.94
CA ARG A 169 -8.91 -5.47 -6.40
C ARG A 169 -9.93 -6.49 -5.94
N THR A 170 -9.71 -7.77 -6.26
CA THR A 170 -10.64 -8.84 -5.92
C THR A 170 -10.87 -8.91 -4.41
N ALA A 171 -9.79 -8.78 -3.63
CA ALA A 171 -9.85 -8.85 -2.18
C ALA A 171 -10.52 -7.61 -1.57
N ALA A 172 -10.25 -6.41 -2.10
CA ALA A 172 -10.93 -5.18 -1.70
C ALA A 172 -12.44 -5.24 -1.96
N ASP A 173 -12.86 -5.72 -3.13
CA ASP A 173 -14.28 -5.85 -3.46
C ASP A 173 -14.97 -6.88 -2.55
N ALA A 174 -14.28 -7.97 -2.18
CA ALA A 174 -14.79 -8.98 -1.26
C ALA A 174 -15.08 -8.43 0.15
N THR A 175 -14.46 -7.31 0.55
CA THR A 175 -14.78 -6.65 1.83
C THR A 175 -16.23 -6.15 1.90
N THR A 176 -16.93 -6.01 0.77
CA THR A 176 -18.33 -5.56 0.70
C THR A 176 -19.26 -6.39 1.58
N SER A 177 -19.06 -7.71 1.64
CA SER A 177 -19.90 -8.62 2.43
C SER A 177 -19.51 -8.70 3.92
N MET A 178 -18.41 -8.04 4.31
CA MET A 178 -17.89 -8.06 5.67
C MET A 178 -18.53 -6.98 6.54
N GLN A 179 -18.69 -7.28 7.83
CA GLN A 179 -18.98 -6.30 8.87
C GLN A 179 -17.68 -5.73 9.43
N ALA A 180 -17.58 -4.41 9.52
CA ALA A 180 -16.44 -3.72 10.11
C ALA A 180 -16.22 -4.09 11.57
N ARG A 181 -14.99 -4.48 11.92
CA ARG A 181 -14.57 -4.74 13.31
C ARG A 181 -13.58 -3.71 13.84
N ARG A 182 -13.05 -2.87 12.96
CA ARG A 182 -12.04 -1.85 13.25
C ARG A 182 -12.38 -0.52 12.60
N GLY A 183 -11.67 0.51 13.03
CA GLY A 183 -11.86 1.87 12.51
C GLY A 183 -13.24 2.45 12.78
N ARG A 184 -13.53 3.58 12.14
CA ARG A 184 -14.79 4.31 12.32
C ARG A 184 -16.00 3.55 11.76
N GLN A 185 -15.78 2.73 10.73
CA GLN A 185 -16.82 1.87 10.17
C GLN A 185 -17.37 0.85 11.19
N SER A 186 -16.56 0.40 12.15
CA SER A 186 -17.03 -0.52 13.21
C SER A 186 -18.15 0.04 14.08
N TYR A 187 -18.29 1.37 14.16
CA TYR A 187 -19.33 2.03 14.95
C TYR A 187 -20.71 1.93 14.32
N THR A 188 -20.81 1.56 13.03
CA THR A 188 -22.08 1.46 12.31
C THR A 188 -22.70 0.07 12.34
N GLY A 189 -21.98 -0.93 12.87
CA GLY A 189 -22.48 -2.30 13.02
C GLY A 189 -22.78 -2.95 11.67
N GLU A 190 -23.93 -3.62 11.56
CA GLU A 190 -24.38 -4.27 10.31
C GLU A 190 -24.52 -3.30 9.13
N ARG A 191 -24.68 -1.99 9.37
CA ARG A 191 -24.72 -0.98 8.30
C ARG A 191 -23.40 -0.83 7.54
N SER A 192 -22.30 -1.36 8.07
CA SER A 192 -21.02 -1.45 7.34
C SER A 192 -21.00 -2.54 6.26
N ILE A 193 -21.99 -3.44 6.24
CA ILE A 193 -22.16 -4.45 5.20
C ILE A 193 -22.82 -3.80 3.97
N GLY A 194 -22.36 -4.17 2.78
CA GLY A 194 -22.90 -3.68 1.50
C GLY A 194 -22.09 -2.57 0.83
N SER A 195 -20.98 -2.14 1.44
CA SER A 195 -19.99 -1.23 0.86
C SER A 195 -18.57 -1.76 1.10
N PRO A 196 -17.64 -1.67 0.14
CA PRO A 196 -16.26 -2.08 0.37
C PRO A 196 -15.55 -1.15 1.36
N ASP A 197 -14.49 -1.65 2.00
CA ASP A 197 -13.61 -0.86 2.87
C ASP A 197 -12.80 0.15 2.04
N PRO A 198 -12.81 1.45 2.42
CA PRO A 198 -12.08 2.48 1.68
C PRO A 198 -10.56 2.31 1.73
N GLY A 199 -10.02 1.75 2.82
CA GLY A 199 -8.60 1.42 2.94
C GLY A 199 -8.17 0.30 1.99
N ALA A 200 -8.96 -0.77 1.91
CA ALA A 200 -8.72 -1.89 1.00
C ALA A 200 -8.83 -1.43 -0.47
N VAL A 201 -9.84 -0.62 -0.78
CA VAL A 201 -9.99 0.00 -2.10
C VAL A 201 -8.81 0.91 -2.44
N ALA A 202 -8.30 1.71 -1.49
CA ALA A 202 -7.12 2.54 -1.73
C ALA A 202 -5.88 1.70 -2.05
N VAL A 203 -5.65 0.59 -1.34
CA VAL A 203 -4.56 -0.35 -1.66
C VAL A 203 -4.72 -0.92 -3.07
N ALA A 204 -5.92 -1.36 -3.45
CA ALA A 204 -6.20 -1.87 -4.79
C ALA A 204 -5.94 -0.83 -5.88
N VAL A 205 -6.46 0.40 -5.73
CA VAL A 205 -6.29 1.48 -6.70
C VAL A 205 -4.81 1.89 -6.83
N MET A 206 -4.06 1.92 -5.72
CA MET A 206 -2.61 2.15 -5.77
C MET A 206 -1.87 1.06 -6.56
N ALA A 207 -2.19 -0.22 -6.31
CA ALA A 207 -1.58 -1.33 -7.02
C ALA A 207 -1.92 -1.31 -8.53
N GLU A 208 -3.17 -1.03 -8.89
CA GLU A 208 -3.62 -0.85 -10.27
C GLU A 208 -2.85 0.27 -10.98
N ARG A 209 -2.65 1.41 -10.31
CA ARG A 209 -1.88 2.53 -10.86
C ARG A 209 -0.41 2.23 -11.01
N VAL A 210 0.19 1.51 -10.07
CA VAL A 210 1.58 1.04 -10.19
C VAL A 210 1.72 0.10 -11.38
N ALA A 211 0.83 -0.89 -11.53
CA ALA A 211 0.87 -1.83 -12.66
C ALA A 211 0.75 -1.11 -14.02
N ALA A 212 -0.25 -0.24 -14.17
CA ALA A 212 -0.45 0.51 -15.41
C ALA A 212 0.72 1.45 -15.74
N ALA A 213 1.32 2.09 -14.73
CA ALA A 213 2.47 2.97 -14.93
C ALA A 213 3.74 2.18 -15.26
N TRP A 214 3.88 0.96 -14.74
CA TRP A 214 4.99 0.07 -15.07
C TRP A 214 4.91 -0.42 -16.52
N ASP A 215 3.73 -0.87 -16.97
CA ASP A 215 3.49 -1.29 -18.34
C ASP A 215 3.83 -0.20 -19.36
N ALA A 216 3.47 1.05 -19.04
CA ALA A 216 3.79 2.20 -19.89
C ALA A 216 5.30 2.46 -19.99
N ARG A 217 6.06 2.14 -18.95
CA ARG A 217 7.51 2.35 -18.88
C ARG A 217 8.29 1.32 -19.68
N ASP A 218 7.79 0.10 -19.77
CA ASP A 218 8.40 -1.00 -20.54
C ASP A 218 8.01 -0.93 -22.03
N SER A 219 7.06 -0.06 -22.39
CA SER A 219 6.59 0.15 -23.77
C SER A 219 7.35 1.27 -24.52
N ASP A 220 8.19 2.04 -23.82
CA ASP A 220 9.05 3.11 -24.33
C ASP A 220 10.50 2.64 -24.52
#